data_AF-A0A2V8VQS7-F1
#
_entry.id   AF-A0A2V8VQS7-F1
#
_cell.length_a   1.000
_cell.length_b   1.000
_cell.length_c   1.000
_cell.angle_alpha   90.00
_cell.angle_beta   90.00
_cell.angle_gamma   90.00
#
_symmetry.space_group_name_H-M   'P 1'
#
loop_
_entity.id
_entity.type
_entity.pdbx_description
1 polymer ?
#
loop_
_entity_poly.entity_id
_entity_poly.type
_entity_poly.pdbx_seq_one_letter_code
_entity_poly.pdbx_strand_id
1 'polypeptide(L)'
;MIRDVRAEGLDSEHEVDGPVSSNSKAVEGFAKKHNIAPASLERRQTPKGEIVVAHLKMPGVKLDAVLPSIVDKIVKKLPVSKIMRWGEGQAQFVRPVHGLLMMHGKRVVPGTVRSPCTGRTNCAWP
;
A
#
# COMPACT_ATOMS: atom_id res chain seq x y z
N MET A 1 3.20 4.54 -21.36
CA MET A 1 3.27 5.54 -20.27
C MET A 1 1.86 5.78 -19.78
N ILE A 2 1.58 5.57 -18.50
CA ILE A 2 0.25 5.84 -17.93
C ILE A 2 0.09 7.36 -17.85
N ARG A 3 -0.98 7.89 -18.43
CA ARG A 3 -1.28 9.32 -18.43
C ARG A 3 -1.98 9.70 -17.12
N ASP A 4 -1.83 10.96 -16.73
CA ASP A 4 -2.54 11.58 -15.59
C ASP A 4 -2.25 10.98 -14.20
N VAL A 5 -1.11 10.31 -14.04
CA VAL A 5 -0.60 9.95 -12.71
C VAL A 5 -0.10 11.21 -12.02
N ARG A 6 -0.56 11.45 -10.80
CA ARG A 6 -0.14 12.61 -10.00
C ARG A 6 1.11 12.26 -9.19
N ALA A 7 1.96 13.26 -8.98
CA ALA A 7 3.12 13.13 -8.11
C ALA A 7 2.74 13.01 -6.62
N GLU A 8 1.56 13.49 -6.25
CA GLU A 8 1.04 13.47 -4.88
C GLU A 8 -0.42 13.04 -4.91
N GLY A 9 -0.79 12.18 -3.96
CA GLY A 9 -2.19 11.83 -3.72
C GLY A 9 -2.98 13.07 -3.28
N LEU A 10 -4.29 13.07 -3.53
CA LEU A 10 -5.18 14.04 -2.90
C LEU A 10 -5.34 13.69 -1.43
N ASP A 11 -5.61 14.72 -0.62
CA ASP A 11 -6.15 14.51 0.73
C ASP A 11 -7.48 13.77 0.60
N SER A 12 -7.62 12.70 1.38
CA SER A 12 -8.86 11.93 1.46
C SER A 12 -9.46 12.11 2.84
N GLU A 13 -10.73 12.43 2.89
CA GLU A 13 -11.52 12.43 4.12
C GLU A 13 -12.33 11.14 4.16
N HIS A 14 -12.23 10.42 5.27
CA HIS A 14 -12.95 9.18 5.51
C HIS A 14 -13.78 9.30 6.77
N GLU A 15 -15.08 9.08 6.64
CA GLU A 15 -15.97 8.89 7.77
C GLU A 15 -15.94 7.42 8.21
N VAL A 16 -15.83 7.19 9.51
CA VAL A 16 -15.95 5.86 10.11
C VAL A 16 -17.04 5.89 11.16
N ASP A 17 -18.08 5.11 10.90
CA ASP A 17 -19.17 4.88 11.86
C ASP A 17 -18.64 4.07 13.05
N GLY A 18 -18.90 4.59 14.23
CA GLY A 18 -18.48 4.04 15.51
C GLY A 18 -19.64 3.41 16.30
N PRO A 19 -19.40 3.13 17.60
CA PRO A 19 -20.39 2.52 18.46
C PRO A 19 -21.54 3.49 18.83
N VAL A 20 -22.56 2.96 19.50
CA VAL A 20 -23.68 3.74 20.05
C VAL A 20 -23.17 4.77 21.08
N SER A 21 -23.64 6.01 21.00
CA SER A 21 -23.21 7.15 21.83
C SER A 21 -23.41 6.93 23.33
N SER A 22 -24.39 6.12 23.71
CA SER A 22 -24.74 5.82 25.11
C SER A 22 -23.67 5.02 25.85
N ASN A 23 -22.79 4.31 25.14
CA ASN A 23 -21.73 3.52 25.74
C ASN A 23 -20.41 4.30 25.80
N SER A 24 -20.23 5.10 26.86
CA SER A 24 -19.05 5.96 27.02
C SER A 24 -17.71 5.21 26.93
N LYS A 25 -17.62 3.99 27.48
CA LYS A 25 -16.40 3.17 27.40
C LYS A 25 -16.07 2.76 25.96
N ALA A 26 -17.09 2.39 25.17
CA ALA A 26 -16.89 2.03 23.77
C ALA A 26 -16.49 3.25 22.93
N VAL A 27 -17.10 4.42 23.19
CA VAL A 27 -16.77 5.68 22.53
C VAL A 27 -15.33 6.11 22.84
N GLU A 28 -14.89 6.02 24.10
CA GLU A 28 -13.50 6.32 24.48
C GLU A 28 -12.49 5.38 23.83
N GLY A 29 -12.79 4.08 23.75
CA GLY A 29 -11.94 3.11 23.05
C GLY A 29 -11.85 3.37 21.55
N PHE A 30 -12.97 3.75 20.92
CA PHE A 30 -13.02 4.14 19.52
C PHE A 30 -12.22 5.42 19.26
N ALA A 31 -12.41 6.45 20.09
CA ALA A 31 -11.66 7.70 20.03
C ALA A 31 -10.14 7.46 20.12
N LYS A 32 -9.69 6.65 21.09
CA LYS A 32 -8.28 6.26 21.24
C LYS A 32 -7.73 5.51 20.03
N LYS A 33 -8.49 4.54 19.49
CA LYS A 33 -8.07 3.77 18.31
C LYS A 33 -7.79 4.66 17.10
N HIS A 34 -8.59 5.71 16.94
CA HIS A 34 -8.50 6.65 15.83
C HIS A 34 -7.67 7.91 16.14
N ASN A 35 -7.08 8.01 17.34
CA ASN A 35 -6.35 9.17 17.83
C ASN A 35 -7.14 10.50 17.73
N ILE A 36 -8.46 10.42 17.93
CA ILE A 36 -9.37 11.58 17.93
C ILE A 36 -9.83 11.81 19.37
N ALA A 37 -10.03 13.07 19.76
CA ALA A 37 -10.63 13.37 21.05
C ALA A 37 -12.11 12.93 21.08
N PRO A 38 -12.60 12.31 22.16
CA PRO A 38 -14.00 11.87 22.22
C PRO A 38 -15.01 13.02 22.05
N ALA A 39 -14.61 14.26 22.36
CA ALA A 39 -15.40 15.47 22.14
C ALA A 39 -15.49 15.91 20.66
N SER A 40 -14.58 15.44 19.80
CA SER A 40 -14.54 15.75 18.36
C SER A 40 -15.30 14.76 17.50
N LEU A 41 -15.93 13.74 18.10
CA LEU A 41 -16.76 12.77 17.40
C LEU A 41 -18.14 13.38 17.10
N GLU A 42 -18.58 13.28 15.85
CA GLU A 42 -19.93 13.67 15.44
C GLU A 42 -20.94 12.64 15.96
N ARG A 43 -22.12 13.08 16.38
CA ARG A 43 -23.22 12.18 16.73
C ARG A 43 -24.23 12.15 15.61
N ARG A 44 -24.54 10.96 15.11
CA ARG A 44 -25.49 10.76 14.00
C ARG A 44 -26.64 9.89 14.48
N GLN A 45 -27.87 10.37 14.29
CA GLN A 45 -29.05 9.56 14.55
C GLN A 45 -29.25 8.56 13.42
N THR A 46 -29.37 7.27 13.79
CA THR A 46 -29.76 6.21 12.88
C THR A 46 -31.04 5.55 13.39
N PRO A 47 -31.78 4.79 12.56
CA PRO A 47 -32.97 4.05 13.00
C PRO A 47 -32.71 3.06 14.14
N LYS A 48 -31.44 2.68 14.35
CA LYS A 48 -31.00 1.73 15.39
C LYS A 48 -30.47 2.42 16.66
N GLY A 49 -30.46 3.76 16.70
CA GLY A 49 -29.94 4.56 17.82
C GLY A 49 -28.95 5.63 17.38
N GLU A 50 -28.55 6.48 18.32
CA GLU A 50 -27.52 7.51 18.11
C GLU A 50 -26.12 6.86 18.14
N ILE A 51 -25.35 7.03 17.07
CA ILE A 51 -23.97 6.52 16.94
C ILE A 51 -22.99 7.68 16.91
N VAL A 52 -21.72 7.39 17.23
CA VAL A 52 -20.62 8.34 17.02
C VAL A 52 -19.94 8.10 15.68
N VAL A 53 -19.51 9.16 14.99
CA VAL A 53 -18.81 9.12 13.70
C VAL A 53 -17.48 9.86 13.84
N ALA A 54 -16.40 9.22 13.37
CA ALA A 54 -15.07 9.81 13.30
C ALA A 54 -14.78 10.32 11.89
N HIS A 55 -14.36 11.58 11.78
CA HIS A 55 -13.84 12.17 10.54
C HIS A 55 -12.32 12.06 10.52
N LEU A 56 -11.81 11.21 9.63
CA LEU A 56 -10.38 10.97 9.47
C LEU A 56 -9.88 11.67 8.22
N LYS A 57 -9.00 12.65 8.39
CA LYS A 57 -8.29 13.26 7.28
C LYS A 57 -6.98 12.52 7.05
N MET A 58 -6.85 11.88 5.88
CA MET A 58 -5.61 11.28 5.44
C MET A 58 -4.93 12.25 4.47
N PRO A 59 -3.76 12.81 4.81
CA PRO A 59 -3.04 13.67 3.90
C PRO A 59 -2.58 12.88 2.67
N GLY A 60 -2.58 13.55 1.53
CA GLY A 60 -1.98 13.04 0.31
C GLY A 60 -0.53 12.60 0.54
N VAL A 61 -0.13 11.49 -0.09
CA VAL A 61 1.24 10.97 0.02
C VAL A 61 1.95 11.14 -1.32
N LYS A 62 3.24 11.47 -1.28
CA LYS A 62 4.10 11.54 -2.46
C LYS A 62 4.21 10.16 -3.12
N LEU A 63 4.09 10.13 -4.45
CA LEU A 63 4.21 8.93 -5.26
C LEU A 63 5.52 8.19 -4.97
N ASP A 64 6.61 8.93 -4.81
CA ASP A 64 7.95 8.39 -4.54
C ASP A 64 8.03 7.57 -3.25
N ALA A 65 7.21 7.90 -2.25
CA ALA A 65 7.18 7.17 -0.98
C ALA A 65 6.40 5.86 -1.08
N VAL A 66 5.43 5.76 -1.99
CA VAL A 66 4.49 4.63 -2.05
C VAL A 66 4.83 3.68 -3.20
N LEU A 67 5.24 4.21 -4.36
CA LEU A 67 5.46 3.45 -5.59
C LEU A 67 6.41 2.26 -5.41
N PRO A 68 7.59 2.37 -4.75
CA PRO A 68 8.48 1.23 -4.58
C PRO A 68 7.82 0.07 -3.83
N SER A 69 7.01 0.36 -2.80
CA SER A 69 6.32 -0.65 -2.00
C SER A 69 5.22 -1.37 -2.78
N ILE A 70 4.50 -0.65 -3.64
CA ILE A 70 3.48 -1.23 -4.52
C ILE A 70 4.16 -2.14 -5.52
N VAL A 71 5.25 -1.68 -6.15
CA VAL A 71 5.97 -2.46 -7.16
C VAL A 71 6.59 -3.70 -6.53
N ASP A 72 7.18 -3.62 -5.33
CA ASP A 72 7.69 -4.79 -4.60
C ASP A 72 6.60 -5.86 -4.35
N LYS A 73 5.39 -5.43 -3.94
CA LYS A 73 4.24 -6.33 -3.75
C LYS A 73 3.80 -6.98 -5.07
N ILE A 74 3.78 -6.22 -6.17
CA ILE A 74 3.40 -6.73 -7.48
C ILE A 74 4.45 -7.75 -7.94
N VAL A 75 5.74 -7.40 -7.89
CA VAL A 75 6.84 -8.27 -8.32
C VAL A 75 6.83 -9.59 -7.55
N LYS A 76 6.57 -9.58 -6.23
CA LYS A 76 6.42 -10.80 -5.43
C LYS A 76 5.24 -11.68 -5.83
N LYS A 77 4.17 -11.08 -6.37
CA LYS A 77 2.98 -11.79 -6.84
C LYS A 77 3.06 -12.20 -8.31
N LEU A 78 4.06 -11.72 -9.04
CA LEU A 78 4.28 -12.19 -10.40
C LEU A 78 4.59 -13.70 -10.32
N PRO A 79 3.94 -14.52 -11.16
CA PRO A 79 4.25 -15.95 -11.21
C PRO A 79 5.73 -16.11 -11.56
N VAL A 80 6.51 -16.62 -10.61
CA VAL A 80 7.95 -16.82 -10.80
C VAL A 80 8.15 -17.90 -11.87
N SER A 81 8.89 -17.50 -12.91
CA SER A 81 9.41 -18.34 -13.98
C SER A 81 8.40 -18.92 -14.98
N LYS A 82 8.09 -18.14 -16.01
CA LYS A 82 7.91 -18.75 -17.33
C LYS A 82 9.25 -19.38 -17.71
N ILE A 83 9.33 -20.71 -17.63
CA ILE A 83 10.50 -21.47 -18.04
C ILE A 83 10.81 -21.10 -19.49
N MET A 84 12.02 -20.59 -19.73
CA MET A 84 12.48 -20.36 -21.09
C MET A 84 13.30 -21.55 -21.57
N ARG A 85 13.09 -21.95 -22.83
CA ARG A 85 13.92 -22.91 -23.57
C ARG A 85 14.88 -22.14 -24.47
N TRP A 86 16.15 -22.55 -24.53
CA TRP A 86 17.08 -22.06 -25.55
C TRP A 86 16.91 -22.87 -26.83
N GLY A 87 16.41 -22.23 -27.90
CA GLY A 87 16.33 -22.84 -29.23
C GLY A 87 15.64 -24.21 -29.24
N GLU A 88 16.20 -25.16 -30.00
CA GLU A 88 15.73 -26.56 -30.07
C GLU A 88 16.21 -27.45 -28.91
N GLY A 89 16.95 -26.90 -27.95
CA GLY A 89 17.50 -27.64 -26.81
C GLY A 89 16.49 -27.88 -25.68
N GLN A 90 16.75 -28.89 -24.85
CA GLN A 90 15.94 -29.24 -23.67
C GLN A 90 16.27 -28.40 -22.42
N ALA A 91 17.29 -27.53 -22.50
CA ALA A 91 17.74 -26.73 -21.37
C ALA A 91 16.68 -25.70 -20.94
N GLN A 92 16.27 -25.78 -19.68
CA GLN A 92 15.28 -24.91 -19.05
C GLN A 92 15.99 -23.99 -18.06
N PHE A 93 15.73 -22.68 -18.14
CA PHE A 93 16.30 -21.70 -17.22
C PHE A 93 15.26 -20.64 -16.84
N VAL A 94 15.36 -20.17 -15.60
CA VAL A 94 14.63 -19.01 -15.12
C VAL A 94 15.49 -17.79 -15.43
N ARG A 95 14.96 -16.78 -16.14
CA ARG A 95 15.68 -15.50 -16.27
C ARG A 95 15.58 -14.76 -14.93
N PRO A 96 16.69 -14.44 -14.23
CA PRO A 96 16.64 -13.47 -13.15
C PRO A 96 16.20 -12.11 -13.71
N VAL A 97 15.46 -11.34 -12.93
CA VAL A 97 15.19 -9.93 -13.26
C VAL A 97 16.45 -9.14 -12.91
N HIS A 98 17.14 -8.62 -13.93
CA HIS A 98 18.45 -7.97 -13.76
C HIS A 98 18.36 -6.47 -13.42
N GLY A 99 17.19 -5.84 -13.59
CA GLY A 99 17.01 -4.43 -13.28
C GLY A 99 15.57 -3.97 -13.44
N LEU A 100 15.18 -2.99 -12.65
CA LEU A 100 13.87 -2.34 -12.69
C LEU A 100 14.09 -0.83 -12.72
N LEU A 101 13.54 -0.15 -13.73
CA LEU A 101 13.54 1.31 -13.82
C LEU A 101 12.12 1.83 -13.61
N MET A 102 11.91 2.57 -12.53
CA MET A 102 10.64 3.24 -12.24
C MET A 102 10.74 4.71 -12.65
N MET A 103 9.79 5.20 -13.45
CA MET A 103 9.75 6.59 -13.90
C MET A 103 8.36 7.19 -13.77
N HIS A 104 8.33 8.47 -13.42
CA HIS A 104 7.14 9.31 -13.44
C HIS A 104 7.41 10.53 -14.33
N GLY A 105 6.77 10.61 -15.49
CA GLY A 105 7.14 11.63 -16.47
C GLY A 105 8.53 11.35 -17.05
N LYS A 106 9.38 12.37 -17.05
CA LYS A 106 10.82 12.29 -17.38
C LYS A 106 11.71 12.02 -16.15
N ARG A 107 11.11 11.87 -14.96
CA ARG A 107 11.82 11.76 -13.69
C ARG A 107 11.96 10.29 -13.29
N VAL A 108 13.15 9.91 -12.84
CA VAL A 108 13.39 8.59 -12.22
C VAL A 108 12.89 8.62 -10.77
N VAL A 109 12.13 7.61 -10.39
CA VAL A 109 11.66 7.42 -9.00
C VAL A 109 12.63 6.47 -8.29
N PRO A 110 13.30 6.92 -7.22
CA PRO A 110 14.23 6.06 -6.49
C PRO A 110 13.47 4.96 -5.75
N GLY A 111 14.00 3.73 -5.79
CA GLY A 111 13.47 2.63 -5.00
C GLY A 111 14.15 1.31 -5.32
N THR A 112 14.12 0.41 -4.33
CA THR A 112 14.72 -0.92 -4.44
C THR A 112 13.61 -1.96 -4.37
N VAL A 113 13.62 -2.92 -5.28
CA VAL A 113 12.74 -4.08 -5.23
C VAL A 113 13.57 -5.29 -4.86
N ARG A 114 13.18 -6.01 -3.80
CA ARG A 114 13.88 -7.24 -3.42
C ARG A 114 13.31 -8.40 -4.22
N SER A 115 14.04 -8.82 -5.25
CA SER A 115 13.77 -10.11 -5.88
C SER A 115 14.03 -11.24 -4.87
N PRO A 116 13.19 -12.29 -4.85
CA PRO A 116 13.56 -13.54 -4.18
C PRO A 116 14.90 -14.03 -4.75
N CYS A 117 15.81 -14.47 -3.86
CA CYS A 117 17.13 -14.97 -4.24
C CYS A 117 16.99 -16.12 -5.24
N THR A 118 17.39 -15.90 -6.49
CA THR A 118 17.58 -16.96 -7.48
C THR A 118 19.03 -17.42 -7.38
N GLY A 119 19.27 -18.65 -6.90
CA GLY A 119 20.62 -19.24 -6.77
C GLY A 119 21.40 -19.22 -8.10
N ARG A 120 22.74 -19.15 -8.14
CA ARG A 120 23.77 -19.80 -7.31
C ARG A 120 24.85 -18.80 -6.88
N THR A 121 24.87 -18.44 -5.60
CA THR A 121 26.05 -18.08 -4.77
C THR A 121 25.49 -17.59 -3.44
N ASN A 122 26.15 -17.93 -2.34
CA ASN A 122 25.75 -17.58 -0.97
C ASN A 122 25.15 -16.18 -0.88
N CYS A 123 23.93 -16.09 -0.35
CA CYS A 123 23.40 -14.84 0.16
C CYS A 123 24.39 -14.34 1.21
N ALA A 124 25.13 -13.28 0.90
CA ALA A 124 25.96 -12.56 1.85
C ALA A 124 25.59 -11.08 1.77
N TRP A 125 24.92 -10.60 2.81
CA TRP A 125 24.92 -9.21 3.21
C TRP A 125 24.44 -9.20 4.67
N PRO A 126 25.20 -8.71 5.66
CA PRO A 126 26.64 -8.85 5.92
C PRO A 126 27.06 -10.28 6.33
#